data_AF-A0A668SN07-F1
#
_entry.id   AF-A0A668SN07-F1
#
_cell.length_a   1.000
_cell.length_b   1.000
_cell.length_c   1.000
_cell.angle_alpha   90.00
_cell.angle_beta   90.00
_cell.angle_gamma   90.00
#
_symmetry.space_group_name_H-M   'P 1'
#
loop_
_entity.id
_entity.type
_entity.pdbx_description
1 polymer ?
#
loop_
_entity_poly.entity_id
_entity_poly.type
_entity_poly.pdbx_seq_one_letter_code
_entity_poly.pdbx_strand_id
1 'polypeptide(L)'
;MQESCINHQMAGFSLYCLRNCFLVFPLLVHFCQSRLIGPTQPIIATAGKDITLPCHLVPGENVAAMTLEWTRPELDPRFVFLWRAGQDLINMKNPSYIGRSSLFTDELKHGNTSLKLCKVKPADEGRYRCYIPDKDEEAFIHLVVASGAVSSPVISLANLDKAISGVVLQCESPGWYPEPELLWLDGEGNLLSAGPTETLRGPDDLYTVSSRVTVEKRHSNNITCRVQQRNTNQSRETHIHVPEDFFDIPSSSPSVTDTSPVSLALCILLLILSVVFLVRRKRKNVMKTNRRPKDQTEDVRVSTEEDREREQLNMKLPITSRQQLQEEQQRREDAENTLGDLQNDKEKLENELQDEKKRNEDQEAKLKELEKKNTEIINQLQQEKETLEELKKQLESKNQELSDSISELNREKMIRESEINTMKNQLESNKQEMMKSEREKDEIITKLRQTILALESKLQEEKQRREKAEKQVQMLPTETEEEKQNKEETEKKVQTLQIKTEKISQINSPSKQKK
;
A
#
# COMPACT_ATOMS: atom_id res chain seq x y z
N MET A 1 -3.01 -13.28 -90.26
CA MET A 1 -2.22 -12.07 -89.93
C MET A 1 -2.96 -11.33 -88.83
N GLN A 2 -2.30 -11.19 -87.69
CA GLN A 2 -2.65 -10.36 -86.52
C GLN A 2 -3.98 -10.68 -85.82
N GLU A 3 -4.03 -11.18 -84.58
CA GLU A 3 -3.10 -11.02 -83.44
C GLU A 3 -2.51 -9.62 -83.36
N SER A 4 -3.34 -8.64 -83.01
CA SER A 4 -2.94 -7.38 -82.37
C SER A 4 -4.20 -6.54 -82.17
N CYS A 5 -4.27 -5.78 -81.07
CA CYS A 5 -5.26 -4.73 -80.79
C CYS A 5 -6.52 -5.03 -79.95
N ILE A 6 -6.57 -6.06 -79.09
CA ILE A 6 -7.53 -6.06 -77.95
C ILE A 6 -6.86 -6.27 -76.57
N ASN A 7 -5.56 -6.59 -76.51
CA ASN A 7 -4.87 -6.89 -75.24
C ASN A 7 -4.01 -5.74 -74.65
N HIS A 8 -4.31 -4.48 -74.94
CA HIS A 8 -3.53 -3.36 -74.40
C HIS A 8 -4.30 -2.26 -73.65
N GLN A 9 -5.57 -2.51 -73.28
CA GLN A 9 -6.33 -1.58 -72.45
C GLN A 9 -7.00 -2.17 -71.20
N MET A 10 -6.93 -3.49 -71.00
CA MET A 10 -7.41 -4.14 -69.76
C MET A 10 -6.28 -4.62 -68.83
N ALA A 11 -5.03 -4.65 -69.29
CA ALA A 11 -3.87 -4.96 -68.45
C ALA A 11 -3.36 -3.75 -67.64
N GLY A 12 -3.62 -2.53 -68.12
CA GLY A 12 -3.20 -1.29 -67.45
C GLY A 12 -4.01 -0.92 -66.22
N PHE A 13 -5.32 -1.22 -66.19
CA PHE A 13 -6.16 -1.00 -65.02
C PHE A 13 -6.02 -2.11 -63.96
N SER A 14 -5.66 -3.32 -64.36
CA SER A 14 -5.45 -4.46 -63.46
C SER A 14 -4.16 -4.32 -62.63
N LEU A 15 -3.05 -3.88 -63.24
CA LEU A 15 -1.79 -3.68 -62.51
C LEU A 15 -1.79 -2.41 -61.62
N TYR A 16 -2.49 -1.33 -61.99
CA TYR A 16 -2.59 -0.14 -61.14
C TYR A 16 -3.45 -0.38 -59.89
N CYS A 17 -4.52 -1.18 -59.99
CA CYS A 17 -5.32 -1.59 -58.84
C CYS A 17 -4.58 -2.58 -57.95
N LEU A 18 -3.88 -3.58 -58.51
CA LEU A 18 -3.06 -4.51 -57.72
C LEU A 18 -1.89 -3.79 -57.04
N ARG A 19 -1.16 -2.90 -57.75
CA ARG A 19 0.00 -2.18 -57.20
C ARG A 19 -0.38 -1.13 -56.15
N ASN A 20 -1.55 -0.51 -56.24
CA ASN A 20 -2.09 0.33 -55.17
C ASN A 20 -2.71 -0.51 -54.05
N CYS A 21 -3.35 -1.65 -54.31
CA CYS A 21 -3.79 -2.57 -53.25
C CYS A 21 -2.60 -3.09 -52.43
N PHE A 22 -1.47 -3.43 -53.04
CA PHE A 22 -0.26 -3.87 -52.32
C PHE A 22 0.38 -2.79 -51.43
N LEU A 23 0.11 -1.50 -51.69
CA LEU A 23 0.58 -0.39 -50.85
C LEU A 23 -0.49 0.05 -49.83
N VAL A 24 -1.77 -0.07 -50.17
CA VAL A 24 -2.90 0.30 -49.30
C VAL A 24 -3.26 -0.81 -48.30
N PHE A 25 -3.04 -2.10 -48.63
CA PHE A 25 -3.26 -3.22 -47.68
C PHE A 25 -2.34 -3.14 -46.45
N PRO A 26 -1.02 -2.93 -46.56
CA PRO A 26 -0.15 -2.77 -45.40
C PRO A 26 -0.51 -1.54 -44.56
N LEU A 27 -0.94 -0.45 -45.21
CA LEU A 27 -1.40 0.78 -44.56
C LEU A 27 -2.74 0.60 -43.83
N LEU A 28 -3.65 -0.24 -44.33
CA LEU A 28 -4.90 -0.62 -43.66
C LEU A 28 -4.69 -1.65 -42.54
N VAL A 29 -3.74 -2.59 -42.69
CA VAL A 29 -3.40 -3.59 -41.67
C VAL A 29 -2.65 -2.96 -40.49
N HIS A 30 -1.94 -1.84 -40.70
CA HIS A 30 -1.34 -1.04 -39.62
C HIS A 30 -2.36 -0.26 -38.77
N PHE A 31 -3.60 -0.10 -39.23
CA PHE A 31 -4.61 0.72 -38.55
C PHE A 31 -5.47 -0.04 -37.53
N CYS A 32 -5.23 -1.35 -37.34
CA CYS A 32 -6.06 -2.22 -36.49
C CYS A 32 -5.27 -2.94 -35.38
N GLN A 33 -4.08 -2.44 -35.01
CA GLN A 33 -3.35 -2.95 -33.86
C GLN A 33 -3.83 -2.25 -32.58
N SER A 34 -4.45 -3.01 -31.69
CA SER A 34 -4.84 -2.58 -30.36
C SER A 34 -3.60 -2.38 -29.49
N ARG A 35 -3.54 -1.24 -28.81
CA ARG A 35 -2.42 -0.85 -27.95
C ARG A 35 -2.82 -0.90 -26.49
N LEU A 36 -1.91 -1.32 -25.62
CA LEU A 36 -2.17 -1.39 -24.20
C LEU A 36 -1.88 -0.03 -23.54
N ILE A 37 -2.92 0.55 -22.94
CA ILE A 37 -2.87 1.88 -22.36
C ILE A 37 -2.95 1.77 -20.83
N GLY A 38 -1.99 2.41 -20.17
CA GLY A 38 -1.98 2.68 -18.74
C GLY A 38 -2.05 4.18 -18.45
N PRO A 39 -2.21 4.56 -17.17
CA PRO A 39 -2.15 5.95 -16.74
C PRO A 39 -0.78 6.58 -17.02
N THR A 40 -0.77 7.85 -17.44
CA THR A 40 0.48 8.62 -17.64
C THR A 40 1.01 9.24 -16.34
N GLN A 41 0.11 9.46 -15.37
CA GLN A 41 0.44 10.01 -14.06
C GLN A 41 0.46 8.92 -12.99
N PRO A 42 1.25 9.08 -11.91
CA PRO A 42 1.21 8.18 -10.78
C PRO A 42 -0.19 8.08 -10.15
N ILE A 43 -0.53 6.89 -9.68
CA ILE A 43 -1.76 6.64 -8.94
C ILE A 43 -1.44 6.70 -7.45
N ILE A 44 -2.21 7.48 -6.72
CA ILE A 44 -2.09 7.60 -5.27
C ILE A 44 -3.11 6.65 -4.62
N ALA A 45 -2.64 5.78 -3.74
CA ALA A 45 -3.49 4.88 -2.97
C ALA A 45 -3.34 5.12 -1.48
N THR A 46 -4.45 5.08 -0.73
CA THR A 46 -4.41 5.15 0.73
C THR A 46 -4.08 3.78 1.32
N ALA A 47 -3.10 3.72 2.22
CA ALA A 47 -2.76 2.51 2.94
C ALA A 47 -3.99 1.91 3.66
N GLY A 48 -4.13 0.59 3.60
CA GLY A 48 -5.26 -0.18 4.14
C GLY A 48 -6.52 -0.20 3.27
N LYS A 49 -6.61 0.64 2.22
CA LYS A 49 -7.75 0.65 1.28
C LYS A 49 -7.48 -0.19 0.05
N ASP A 50 -8.53 -0.49 -0.71
CA ASP A 50 -8.43 -1.17 -2.00
C ASP A 50 -8.19 -0.13 -3.12
N ILE A 51 -7.48 -0.52 -4.17
CA ILE A 51 -7.20 0.33 -5.34
C ILE A 51 -7.35 -0.46 -6.64
N THR A 52 -7.64 0.24 -7.73
CA THR A 52 -7.57 -0.29 -9.10
C THR A 52 -6.43 0.37 -9.85
N LEU A 53 -5.53 -0.45 -10.41
CA LEU A 53 -4.48 -0.03 -11.34
C LEU A 53 -5.03 -0.22 -12.77
N PRO A 54 -5.38 0.86 -13.48
CA PRO A 54 -6.00 0.77 -14.79
C PRO A 54 -5.00 0.33 -15.85
N CYS A 55 -5.42 -0.61 -16.68
CA CYS A 55 -4.71 -1.07 -17.87
C CYS A 55 -5.75 -1.64 -18.84
N HIS A 56 -5.75 -1.19 -20.10
CA HIS A 56 -6.75 -1.63 -21.07
C HIS A 56 -6.28 -1.45 -22.51
N LEU A 57 -6.83 -2.25 -23.43
CA LEU A 57 -6.55 -2.15 -24.85
C LEU A 57 -7.40 -1.07 -25.54
N VAL A 58 -6.79 -0.35 -26.48
CA VAL A 58 -7.46 0.62 -27.35
C VAL A 58 -7.05 0.37 -28.82
N PRO A 59 -7.99 0.07 -29.73
CA PRO A 59 -9.39 -0.28 -29.46
C PRO A 59 -9.52 -1.54 -28.58
N GLY A 60 -10.62 -1.64 -27.84
CA GLY A 60 -10.89 -2.78 -26.96
C GLY A 60 -11.14 -4.08 -27.74
N GLU A 61 -10.61 -5.19 -27.25
CA GLU A 61 -10.77 -6.52 -27.84
C GLU A 61 -10.88 -7.60 -26.76
N ASN A 62 -11.39 -8.77 -27.12
CA ASN A 62 -11.52 -9.86 -26.17
C ASN A 62 -10.17 -10.53 -25.90
N VAL A 63 -9.67 -10.36 -24.67
CA VAL A 63 -8.41 -10.95 -24.19
C VAL A 63 -8.60 -12.04 -23.14
N ALA A 64 -9.83 -12.51 -22.92
CA ALA A 64 -10.14 -13.47 -21.86
C ALA A 64 -9.39 -14.81 -22.00
N ALA A 65 -9.07 -15.21 -23.24
CA ALA A 65 -8.33 -16.44 -23.54
C ALA A 65 -6.80 -16.25 -23.58
N MET A 66 -6.31 -15.00 -23.57
CA MET A 66 -4.88 -14.68 -23.67
C MET A 66 -4.17 -14.81 -22.32
N THR A 67 -2.83 -14.77 -22.33
CA THR A 67 -2.06 -14.62 -21.09
C THR A 67 -2.02 -13.14 -20.68
N LEU A 68 -2.26 -12.86 -19.39
CA LEU A 68 -2.17 -11.49 -18.85
C LEU A 68 -1.22 -11.49 -17.66
N GLU A 69 -0.22 -10.63 -17.69
CA GLU A 69 0.82 -10.55 -16.67
C GLU A 69 0.82 -9.19 -16.00
N TRP A 70 0.64 -9.18 -14.68
CA TRP A 70 0.97 -8.04 -13.83
C TRP A 70 2.23 -8.37 -13.04
N THR A 71 3.30 -7.61 -13.27
CA THR A 71 4.61 -7.89 -12.69
C THR A 71 5.22 -6.65 -12.05
N ARG A 72 6.08 -6.88 -11.07
CA ARG A 72 7.01 -5.90 -10.48
C ARG A 72 8.43 -6.43 -10.65
N PRO A 73 9.28 -5.80 -11.48
CA PRO A 73 10.63 -6.29 -11.78
C PRO A 73 11.54 -6.48 -10.55
N GLU A 74 11.31 -5.71 -9.50
CA GLU A 74 12.05 -5.71 -8.24
C GLU A 74 11.69 -6.87 -7.29
N LEU A 75 10.64 -7.63 -7.60
CA LEU A 75 10.20 -8.75 -6.76
C LEU A 75 10.68 -10.11 -7.29
N ASP A 76 10.90 -11.05 -6.37
CA ASP A 76 11.10 -12.46 -6.68
C ASP A 76 10.17 -13.33 -5.80
N PRO A 77 9.22 -14.09 -6.38
CA PRO A 77 8.78 -14.05 -7.78
C PRO A 77 8.24 -12.66 -8.19
N ARG A 78 8.40 -12.29 -9.47
CA ARG A 78 7.98 -10.97 -9.98
C ARG A 78 6.48 -10.79 -10.19
N PHE A 79 5.70 -11.88 -10.17
CA PHE A 79 4.28 -11.83 -10.54
C PHE A 79 3.43 -11.31 -9.39
N VAL A 80 2.78 -10.16 -9.63
CA VAL A 80 1.70 -9.66 -8.77
C VAL A 80 0.40 -10.39 -9.09
N PHE A 81 0.14 -10.63 -10.38
CA PHE A 81 -0.99 -11.41 -10.87
C PHE A 81 -0.63 -12.08 -12.20
N LEU A 82 -1.13 -13.29 -12.44
CA LEU A 82 -0.90 -14.03 -13.69
C LEU A 82 -2.20 -14.75 -14.10
N TRP A 83 -2.77 -14.32 -15.23
CA TRP A 83 -3.88 -14.99 -15.90
C TRP A 83 -3.35 -15.84 -17.05
N ARG A 84 -3.75 -17.10 -17.13
CA ARG A 84 -3.44 -17.97 -18.27
C ARG A 84 -4.48 -19.06 -18.41
N ALA A 85 -4.88 -19.37 -19.64
CA ALA A 85 -5.86 -20.43 -19.94
C ALA A 85 -7.18 -20.28 -19.16
N GLY A 86 -7.64 -19.03 -18.98
CA GLY A 86 -8.89 -18.73 -18.29
C GLY A 86 -8.83 -18.85 -16.76
N GLN A 87 -7.64 -18.94 -16.18
CA GLN A 87 -7.45 -19.16 -14.74
C GLN A 87 -6.38 -18.26 -14.15
N ASP A 88 -6.53 -17.97 -12.85
CA ASP A 88 -5.54 -17.28 -12.03
C ASP A 88 -4.49 -18.27 -11.50
N LEU A 89 -3.22 -18.09 -11.88
CA LEU A 89 -2.11 -18.96 -11.49
C LEU A 89 -1.50 -18.55 -10.14
N ILE A 90 -2.21 -18.89 -9.06
CA ILE A 90 -1.87 -18.49 -7.68
C ILE A 90 -0.46 -18.92 -7.25
N ASN A 91 -0.01 -20.11 -7.66
CA ASN A 91 1.29 -20.68 -7.30
C ASN A 91 2.50 -19.93 -7.89
N MET A 92 2.30 -19.10 -8.92
CA MET A 92 3.35 -18.29 -9.54
C MET A 92 3.44 -16.89 -8.95
N LYS A 93 2.43 -16.46 -8.18
CA LYS A 93 2.39 -15.12 -7.59
C LYS A 93 3.42 -14.96 -6.48
N ASN A 94 3.90 -13.74 -6.34
CA ASN A 94 4.61 -13.32 -5.15
C ASN A 94 3.70 -13.50 -3.91
N PRO A 95 4.20 -14.10 -2.82
CA PRO A 95 3.40 -14.35 -1.62
C PRO A 95 2.70 -13.11 -1.05
N SER A 96 3.29 -11.92 -1.21
CA SER A 96 2.73 -10.66 -0.70
C SER A 96 1.43 -10.23 -1.39
N TYR A 97 1.08 -10.83 -2.53
CA TYR A 97 -0.07 -10.47 -3.37
C TYR A 97 -1.12 -11.58 -3.46
N ILE A 98 -0.85 -12.77 -2.92
CA ILE A 98 -1.81 -13.87 -2.87
C ILE A 98 -3.05 -13.43 -2.08
N GLY A 99 -4.25 -13.65 -2.65
CA GLY A 99 -5.52 -13.24 -2.06
C GLY A 99 -5.77 -11.73 -2.03
N ARG A 100 -4.87 -10.91 -2.60
CA ARG A 100 -4.99 -9.45 -2.64
C ARG A 100 -5.09 -8.91 -4.06
N SER A 101 -4.62 -9.64 -5.07
CA SER A 101 -4.62 -9.24 -6.47
C SER A 101 -5.67 -10.00 -7.29
N SER A 102 -6.45 -9.30 -8.11
CA SER A 102 -7.46 -9.87 -9.03
C SER A 102 -7.68 -9.02 -10.27
N LEU A 103 -8.25 -9.60 -11.33
CA LEU A 103 -8.71 -8.88 -12.53
C LEU A 103 -10.24 -8.79 -12.56
N PHE A 104 -10.77 -7.85 -13.35
CA PHE A 104 -12.19 -7.78 -13.71
C PHE A 104 -12.46 -8.77 -14.85
N THR A 105 -12.66 -10.04 -14.51
CA THR A 105 -12.74 -11.14 -15.48
C THR A 105 -13.87 -11.00 -16.49
N ASP A 106 -14.97 -10.35 -16.09
CA ASP A 106 -16.13 -10.01 -16.90
C ASP A 106 -15.87 -8.91 -17.95
N GLU A 107 -14.87 -8.07 -17.71
CA GLU A 107 -14.47 -6.96 -18.58
C GLU A 107 -13.31 -7.30 -19.52
N LEU A 108 -12.69 -8.50 -19.37
CA LEU A 108 -11.66 -8.98 -20.30
C LEU A 108 -12.16 -9.08 -21.75
N LYS A 109 -13.45 -9.33 -21.94
CA LYS A 109 -14.10 -9.37 -23.27
C LYS A 109 -14.10 -8.02 -23.99
N HIS A 110 -13.90 -6.92 -23.25
CA HIS A 110 -13.81 -5.56 -23.77
C HIS A 110 -12.37 -5.01 -23.74
N GLY A 111 -11.38 -5.83 -23.38
CA GLY A 111 -9.97 -5.46 -23.36
C GLY A 111 -9.50 -4.77 -22.08
N ASN A 112 -10.32 -4.76 -21.03
CA ASN A 112 -9.94 -4.20 -19.74
C ASN A 112 -9.14 -5.23 -18.93
N THR A 113 -7.86 -4.96 -18.72
CA THR A 113 -6.93 -5.83 -17.97
C THR A 113 -6.50 -5.21 -16.64
N SER A 114 -7.32 -4.28 -16.11
CA SER A 114 -7.04 -3.54 -14.89
C SER A 114 -6.92 -4.47 -13.68
N LEU A 115 -5.94 -4.17 -12.82
CA LEU A 115 -5.70 -4.94 -11.60
C LEU A 115 -6.42 -4.32 -10.42
N LYS A 116 -7.22 -5.11 -9.70
CA LYS A 116 -7.69 -4.79 -8.36
C LYS A 116 -6.69 -5.29 -7.32
N LEU A 117 -6.20 -4.39 -6.48
CA LEU A 117 -5.30 -4.67 -5.36
C LEU A 117 -5.97 -4.29 -4.04
N CYS A 118 -6.18 -5.27 -3.16
CA CYS A 118 -6.88 -5.08 -1.89
C CYS A 118 -5.92 -4.81 -0.72
N LYS A 119 -6.39 -4.00 0.23
CA LYS A 119 -5.67 -3.63 1.48
C LYS A 119 -4.24 -3.18 1.22
N VAL A 120 -4.06 -2.11 0.44
CA VAL A 120 -2.75 -1.57 0.02
C VAL A 120 -1.82 -1.35 1.21
N LYS A 121 -0.54 -1.69 1.06
CA LYS A 121 0.52 -1.56 2.05
C LYS A 121 1.59 -0.60 1.53
N PRO A 122 2.36 0.06 2.41
CA PRO A 122 3.55 0.82 2.04
C PRO A 122 4.48 0.07 1.06
N ALA A 123 4.74 -1.21 1.31
CA ALA A 123 5.58 -2.06 0.45
C ALA A 123 5.01 -2.33 -0.96
N ASP A 124 3.73 -2.04 -1.21
CA ASP A 124 3.15 -2.15 -2.54
C ASP A 124 3.52 -0.97 -3.44
N GLU A 125 4.07 0.12 -2.88
CA GLU A 125 4.59 1.27 -3.64
C GLU A 125 5.64 0.82 -4.67
N GLY A 126 5.57 1.38 -5.87
CA GLY A 126 6.54 1.07 -6.93
C GLY A 126 5.96 1.06 -8.34
N ARG A 127 6.74 0.50 -9.27
CA ARG A 127 6.40 0.43 -10.68
C ARG A 127 5.87 -0.95 -11.04
N TYR A 128 4.65 -0.98 -11.56
CA TYR A 128 3.99 -2.18 -12.06
C TYR A 128 4.08 -2.21 -13.59
N ARG A 129 4.19 -3.41 -14.14
CA ARG A 129 4.12 -3.69 -15.58
C ARG A 129 2.90 -4.56 -15.85
N CYS A 130 2.00 -4.05 -16.66
CA CYS A 130 0.86 -4.77 -17.25
C CYS A 130 1.30 -5.22 -18.65
N TYR A 131 1.24 -6.51 -18.95
CA TYR A 131 1.78 -7.07 -20.18
C TYR A 131 0.87 -8.16 -20.76
N ILE A 132 0.70 -8.15 -22.08
CA ILE A 132 -0.04 -9.16 -22.84
C ILE A 132 0.92 -9.82 -23.83
N PRO A 133 1.52 -10.98 -23.50
CA PRO A 133 2.52 -11.63 -24.35
C PRO A 133 2.03 -11.96 -25.76
N ASP A 134 0.77 -12.37 -25.92
CA ASP A 134 0.17 -12.72 -27.21
C ASP A 134 0.15 -11.54 -28.21
N LYS A 135 0.32 -10.31 -27.72
CA LYS A 135 0.29 -9.08 -28.52
C LYS A 135 1.60 -8.31 -28.50
N ASP A 136 2.53 -8.69 -27.63
CA ASP A 136 3.75 -7.92 -27.33
C ASP A 136 3.45 -6.46 -26.92
N GLU A 137 2.39 -6.27 -26.14
CA GLU A 137 1.95 -4.94 -25.70
C GLU A 137 2.10 -4.80 -24.18
N GLU A 138 2.67 -3.69 -23.73
CA GLU A 138 2.93 -3.40 -22.33
C GLU A 138 2.54 -1.97 -21.93
N ALA A 139 2.15 -1.81 -20.67
CA ALA A 139 1.94 -0.54 -20.04
C ALA A 139 2.58 -0.53 -18.64
N PHE A 140 3.03 0.64 -18.20
CA PHE A 140 3.62 0.83 -16.88
C PHE A 140 2.77 1.73 -16.02
N ILE A 141 2.64 1.36 -14.75
CA ILE A 141 1.85 2.07 -13.77
C ILE A 141 2.74 2.35 -12.57
N HIS A 142 2.78 3.60 -12.12
CA HIS A 142 3.48 3.97 -10.90
C HIS A 142 2.47 4.16 -9.78
N LEU A 143 2.56 3.34 -8.74
CA LEU A 143 1.73 3.42 -7.55
C LEU A 143 2.51 4.14 -6.45
N VAL A 144 1.94 5.20 -5.89
CA VAL A 144 2.41 5.92 -4.71
C VAL A 144 1.45 5.63 -3.57
N VAL A 145 1.97 5.29 -2.39
CA VAL A 145 1.14 4.94 -1.23
C VAL A 145 1.14 6.10 -0.25
N ALA A 146 -0.04 6.56 0.16
CA ALA A 146 -0.22 7.62 1.14
C ALA A 146 -0.85 7.09 2.43
N SER A 147 -0.46 7.66 3.57
CA SER A 147 -1.16 7.39 4.84
C SER A 147 -2.58 7.97 4.84
N GLY A 148 -3.51 7.25 5.47
CA GLY A 148 -4.85 7.76 5.82
C GLY A 148 -4.94 8.33 7.23
N ALA A 149 -3.89 8.18 8.05
CA ALA A 149 -3.86 8.52 9.48
C ALA A 149 -3.23 9.89 9.76
N VAL A 150 -3.20 10.78 8.76
CA VAL A 150 -2.52 12.07 8.83
C VAL A 150 -3.18 12.98 9.87
N SER A 151 -2.42 13.38 10.89
CA SER A 151 -2.88 14.25 11.98
C SER A 151 -2.60 15.72 11.69
N SER A 152 -3.45 16.62 12.20
CA SER A 152 -3.16 18.06 12.14
C SER A 152 -1.93 18.41 12.99
N PRO A 153 -1.07 19.34 12.53
CA PRO A 153 0.09 19.76 13.31
C PRO A 153 -0.34 20.45 14.62
N VAL A 154 0.45 20.27 15.68
CA VAL A 154 0.24 20.92 16.97
C VAL A 154 1.41 21.86 17.22
N ILE A 155 1.11 23.13 17.50
CA ILE A 155 2.11 24.14 17.85
C ILE A 155 2.14 24.30 19.37
N SER A 156 3.33 24.25 19.96
CA SER A 156 3.59 24.45 21.38
C SER A 156 4.71 25.47 21.60
N LEU A 157 4.66 26.17 22.73
CA LEU A 157 5.73 27.07 23.16
C LEU A 157 6.88 26.25 23.73
N ALA A 158 8.05 26.32 23.09
CA ALA A 158 9.22 25.55 23.50
C ALA A 158 10.13 26.33 24.47
N ASN A 159 10.43 27.59 24.17
CA ASN A 159 11.29 28.44 25.01
C ASN A 159 11.09 29.93 24.69
N LEU A 160 11.62 30.80 25.54
CA LEU A 160 11.77 32.23 25.28
C LEU A 160 13.24 32.57 25.12
N ASP A 161 13.60 33.17 23.99
CA ASP A 161 14.94 33.67 23.72
C ASP A 161 15.07 35.12 24.22
N LYS A 162 15.62 35.25 25.42
CA LYS A 162 15.78 36.55 26.10
C LYS A 162 16.84 37.44 25.44
N ALA A 163 17.74 36.89 24.60
CA ALA A 163 18.79 37.68 23.98
C ALA A 163 18.27 38.57 22.84
N ILE A 164 17.21 38.12 22.17
CA ILE A 164 16.61 38.80 21.01
C ILE A 164 15.12 39.10 21.19
N SER A 165 14.59 38.97 22.41
CA SER A 165 13.14 39.07 22.69
C SER A 165 12.32 38.17 21.76
N GLY A 166 12.80 36.95 21.51
CA GLY A 166 12.20 36.00 20.58
C GLY A 166 11.41 34.91 21.30
N VAL A 167 10.40 34.36 20.63
CA VAL A 167 9.59 33.23 21.10
C VAL A 167 9.95 32.00 20.27
N VAL A 168 10.34 30.90 20.92
CA VAL A 168 10.66 29.63 20.24
C VAL A 168 9.42 28.76 20.23
N LEU A 169 8.89 28.49 19.04
CA LEU A 169 7.76 27.60 18.82
C LEU A 169 8.25 26.24 18.33
N GLN A 170 7.56 25.18 18.73
CA GLN A 170 7.76 23.83 18.22
C GLN A 170 6.45 23.33 17.61
N CYS A 171 6.54 22.80 16.40
CA CYS A 171 5.42 22.17 15.70
C CYS A 171 5.70 20.69 15.54
N GLU A 172 4.71 19.84 15.85
CA GLU A 172 4.80 18.39 15.69
C GLU A 172 3.55 17.82 15.01
N SER A 173 3.72 16.84 14.13
CA SER A 173 2.62 16.18 13.42
C SER A 173 2.92 14.71 13.13
N PRO A 174 2.15 13.76 13.68
CA PRO A 174 2.30 12.33 13.42
C PRO A 174 1.44 11.80 12.26
N GLY A 175 1.78 10.60 11.78
CA GLY A 175 0.91 9.78 10.94
C GLY A 175 1.12 9.93 9.43
N TRP A 176 2.26 10.45 8.99
CA TRP A 176 2.55 10.72 7.57
C TRP A 176 3.23 9.53 6.89
N TYR A 177 2.87 9.26 5.63
CA TYR A 177 3.63 8.35 4.78
C TYR A 177 3.39 8.72 3.32
N PRO A 178 4.43 8.84 2.46
CA PRO A 178 5.86 8.82 2.81
C PRO A 178 6.28 10.04 3.67
N GLU A 179 7.58 10.31 3.82
CA GLU A 179 8.08 11.44 4.59
C GLU A 179 7.50 12.79 4.10
N PRO A 180 7.01 13.68 5.01
CA PRO A 180 6.42 14.97 4.65
C PRO A 180 7.43 16.14 4.74
N GLU A 181 7.08 17.29 4.14
CA GLU A 181 7.74 18.58 4.34
C GLU A 181 7.02 19.37 5.45
N LEU A 182 7.75 19.98 6.39
CA LEU A 182 7.20 20.92 7.37
C LEU A 182 7.71 22.34 7.07
N LEU A 183 6.78 23.28 6.96
CA LEU A 183 7.01 24.68 6.62
C LEU A 183 6.42 25.59 7.70
N TRP A 184 7.17 26.63 8.07
CA TRP A 184 6.70 27.71 8.91
C TRP A 184 6.37 28.92 8.05
N LEU A 185 5.20 29.53 8.28
CA LEU A 185 4.71 30.68 7.53
C LEU A 185 4.33 31.82 8.49
N ASP A 186 4.57 33.06 8.09
CA ASP A 186 4.04 34.24 8.79
C ASP A 186 2.54 34.44 8.48
N GLY A 187 1.93 35.46 9.10
CA GLY A 187 0.52 35.79 8.92
C GLY A 187 0.16 36.24 7.51
N GLU A 188 1.15 36.56 6.69
CA GLU A 188 1.02 36.96 5.29
C GLU A 188 1.28 35.79 4.32
N GLY A 189 1.68 34.62 4.84
CA GLY A 189 1.94 33.40 4.08
C GLY A 189 3.37 33.27 3.54
N ASN A 190 4.31 34.09 3.99
CA ASN A 190 5.72 33.99 3.60
C ASN A 190 6.46 32.96 4.47
N LEU A 191 7.44 32.29 3.88
CA LEU A 191 8.28 31.30 4.58
C LEU A 191 9.15 31.96 5.64
N LEU A 192 9.12 31.39 6.85
CA LEU A 192 10.00 31.75 7.96
C LEU A 192 11.28 30.89 7.93
N SER A 193 12.40 31.50 8.32
CA SER A 193 13.65 30.77 8.54
C SER A 193 13.57 29.97 9.85
N ALA A 194 13.45 28.65 9.74
CA ALA A 194 13.35 27.73 10.87
C ALA A 194 14.58 26.82 10.96
N GLY A 195 14.70 26.13 12.09
CA GLY A 195 15.71 25.07 12.27
C GLY A 195 15.45 23.86 11.34
N PRO A 196 16.39 22.90 11.29
CA PRO A 196 16.21 21.67 10.53
C PRO A 196 14.95 20.95 11.00
N THR A 197 14.24 20.33 10.06
CA THR A 197 13.09 19.47 10.37
C THR A 197 13.61 18.13 10.86
N GLU A 198 13.07 17.64 11.96
CA GLU A 198 13.32 16.33 12.53
C GLU A 198 12.19 15.38 12.13
N THR A 199 12.56 14.19 11.66
CA THR A 199 11.61 13.15 11.27
C THR A 199 11.93 11.86 12.00
N LEU A 200 10.94 11.31 12.69
CA LEU A 200 11.04 10.03 13.37
C LEU A 200 10.09 9.03 12.72
N ARG A 201 10.59 7.84 12.37
CA ARG A 201 9.78 6.76 11.82
C ARG A 201 9.33 5.83 12.96
N GLY A 202 8.02 5.72 13.14
CA GLY A 202 7.40 4.89 14.16
C GLY A 202 7.39 3.40 13.82
N PRO A 203 7.01 2.54 14.78
CA PRO A 203 6.85 1.10 14.55
C PRO A 203 5.69 0.74 13.61
N ASP A 204 4.77 1.68 13.38
CA ASP A 204 3.68 1.62 12.40
C ASP A 204 4.13 1.97 10.96
N ASP A 205 5.43 2.22 10.79
CA ASP A 205 6.06 2.66 9.55
C ASP A 205 5.67 4.07 9.09
N LEU A 206 5.00 4.84 9.96
CA LEU A 206 4.59 6.22 9.70
C LEU A 206 5.61 7.23 10.26
N TYR A 207 5.66 8.40 9.66
CA TYR A 207 6.53 9.50 10.05
C TYR A 207 5.81 10.45 11.00
N THR A 208 6.51 10.81 12.07
CA THR A 208 6.23 11.98 12.89
C THR A 208 7.26 13.05 12.57
N VAL A 209 6.78 14.22 12.15
CA VAL A 209 7.62 15.36 11.76
C VAL A 209 7.56 16.44 12.83
N SER A 210 8.71 17.03 13.15
CA SER A 210 8.85 18.08 14.15
C SER A 210 9.81 19.16 13.66
N SER A 211 9.52 20.42 13.97
CA SER A 211 10.42 21.54 13.65
C SER A 211 10.28 22.66 14.69
N ARG A 212 11.35 23.43 14.86
CA ARG A 212 11.39 24.59 15.76
C ARG A 212 11.69 25.87 14.98
N VAL A 213 11.00 26.95 15.32
CA VAL A 213 11.23 28.28 14.76
C VAL A 213 11.30 29.32 15.88
N THR A 214 12.20 30.29 15.73
CA THR A 214 12.26 31.46 16.61
C THR A 214 11.59 32.62 15.90
N VAL A 215 10.57 33.21 16.53
CA VAL A 215 9.80 34.33 15.98
C VAL A 215 9.99 35.58 16.83
N GLU A 216 10.07 36.73 16.18
CA GLU A 216 10.16 38.06 16.80
C GLU A 216 8.82 38.80 16.64
N LYS A 217 8.58 39.84 17.45
CA LYS A 217 7.35 40.63 17.42
C LYS A 217 7.12 41.25 16.03
N ARG A 218 5.94 41.00 15.43
CA ARG A 218 5.52 41.56 14.13
C ARG A 218 4.05 42.00 14.17
N HIS A 219 3.56 42.59 13.08
CA HIS A 219 2.23 43.21 13.02
C HIS A 219 1.06 42.21 13.14
N SER A 220 1.20 40.97 12.66
CA SER A 220 0.13 39.96 12.72
C SER A 220 0.27 38.97 13.87
N ASN A 221 1.50 38.79 14.40
CA ASN A 221 1.89 37.77 15.40
C ASN A 221 1.28 36.38 15.18
N ASN A 222 0.82 36.09 13.95
CA ASN A 222 0.16 34.86 13.59
C ASN A 222 1.16 33.99 12.84
N ILE A 223 1.39 32.80 13.35
CA ILE A 223 2.39 31.88 12.83
C ILE A 223 1.67 30.60 12.42
N THR A 224 1.89 30.17 11.18
CA THR A 224 1.29 28.94 10.65
C THR A 224 2.36 27.87 10.51
N CYS A 225 2.09 26.69 11.06
CA CYS A 225 2.83 25.48 10.75
C CYS A 225 2.04 24.68 9.71
N ARG A 226 2.64 24.47 8.54
CA ARG A 226 2.08 23.66 7.46
C ARG A 226 2.93 22.42 7.25
N VAL A 227 2.29 21.27 7.33
CA VAL A 227 2.89 19.98 6.94
C VAL A 227 2.27 19.57 5.61
N GLN A 228 3.10 19.28 4.61
CA GLN A 228 2.64 18.99 3.25
C GLN A 228 3.43 17.87 2.59
N GLN A 229 2.80 17.20 1.65
CA GLN A 229 3.39 16.16 0.83
C GLN A 229 2.96 16.36 -0.62
N ARG A 230 3.88 16.86 -1.43
CA ARG A 230 3.60 17.21 -2.84
C ARG A 230 3.28 15.98 -3.68
N ASN A 231 3.95 14.86 -3.43
CA ASN A 231 3.79 13.63 -4.21
C ASN A 231 2.41 12.98 -4.05
N THR A 232 1.71 13.24 -2.94
CA THR A 232 0.37 12.71 -2.64
C THR A 232 -0.70 13.81 -2.62
N ASN A 233 -0.32 15.06 -2.87
CA ASN A 233 -1.16 16.26 -2.74
C ASN A 233 -1.89 16.35 -1.39
N GLN A 234 -1.24 15.92 -0.31
CA GLN A 234 -1.78 16.01 1.05
C GLN A 234 -1.15 17.17 1.82
N SER A 235 -1.97 17.95 2.54
CA SER A 235 -1.48 18.99 3.45
C SER A 235 -2.38 19.17 4.68
N ARG A 236 -1.77 19.58 5.78
CA ARG A 236 -2.44 20.01 7.02
C ARG A 236 -1.72 21.23 7.56
N GLU A 237 -2.47 22.16 8.14
CA GLU A 237 -1.89 23.34 8.75
C GLU A 237 -2.63 23.73 10.01
N THR A 238 -1.90 24.34 10.94
CA THR A 238 -2.39 24.90 12.20
C THR A 238 -1.72 26.25 12.38
N HIS A 239 -2.45 27.20 12.97
CA HIS A 239 -1.92 28.53 13.25
C HIS A 239 -2.00 28.84 14.74
N ILE A 240 -1.10 29.70 15.20
CA ILE A 240 -1.07 30.22 16.56
C ILE A 240 -0.86 31.74 16.52
N HIS A 241 -1.63 32.45 17.34
CA HIS A 241 -1.36 33.86 17.61
C HIS A 241 -0.50 33.96 18.88
N VAL A 242 0.66 34.59 18.77
CA VAL A 242 1.59 34.79 19.90
C VAL A 242 1.25 36.12 20.59
N PRO A 243 0.76 36.12 21.85
CA PRO A 243 0.43 37.34 22.56
C PRO A 243 1.64 38.25 22.76
N GLU A 244 1.40 39.57 22.79
CA GLU A 244 2.47 40.56 22.88
C GLU A 244 3.34 40.41 24.15
N ASP A 245 2.73 40.01 25.26
CA ASP A 245 3.38 39.85 26.57
C ASP A 245 4.56 38.87 26.55
N PHE A 246 4.59 37.91 25.61
CA PHE A 246 5.70 36.95 25.48
C PHE A 246 6.96 37.58 24.88
N PHE A 247 6.85 38.72 24.21
CA PHE A 247 7.99 39.47 23.65
C PHE A 247 8.57 40.49 24.65
N ASP A 248 7.83 40.82 25.70
CA ASP A 248 8.23 41.82 26.68
C ASP A 248 9.10 41.19 27.78
N ILE A 249 10.34 41.67 27.90
CA ILE A 249 11.20 41.34 29.04
C ILE A 249 10.69 42.15 30.24
N PRO A 250 10.41 41.54 31.41
CA PRO A 250 10.24 42.32 32.63
C PRO A 250 11.57 43.00 32.93
N SER A 251 11.70 44.27 32.58
CA SER A 251 12.79 45.11 33.04
C SER A 251 12.66 45.24 34.55
N SER A 252 13.31 44.34 35.30
CA SER A 252 13.55 44.53 36.72
C SER A 252 14.62 45.60 36.94
N SER A 253 14.32 46.83 36.50
CA SER A 253 15.00 48.02 37.00
C SER A 253 14.26 48.49 38.24
N PRO A 254 14.84 48.43 39.45
CA PRO A 254 14.24 49.08 40.59
C PRO A 254 14.32 50.59 40.33
N SER A 255 13.18 51.23 40.09
CA SER A 255 13.10 52.69 40.10
C SER A 255 13.36 53.15 41.54
N VAL A 256 14.63 53.39 41.87
CA VAL A 256 15.03 54.13 43.06
C VAL A 256 14.56 55.56 42.83
N THR A 257 13.50 55.98 43.52
CA THR A 257 13.21 57.39 43.70
C THR A 257 14.33 57.97 44.53
N ASP A 258 15.25 58.68 43.87
CA ASP A 258 16.29 59.50 44.48
C ASP A 258 15.64 60.58 45.36
N THR A 259 15.40 60.24 46.62
CA THR A 259 15.03 61.21 47.66
C THR A 259 16.31 61.79 48.24
N SER A 260 16.75 62.90 47.65
CA SER A 260 17.89 63.68 48.12
C SER A 260 17.73 64.09 49.61
N PRO A 261 18.77 63.92 50.46
CA PRO A 261 18.73 64.25 51.90
C PRO A 261 18.46 65.73 52.20
N VAL A 262 18.48 66.60 51.19
CA VAL A 262 18.17 68.03 51.31
C VAL A 262 16.68 68.28 51.61
N SER A 263 15.77 67.42 51.13
CA SER A 263 14.32 67.57 51.35
C SER A 263 13.91 67.29 52.79
N LEU A 264 14.51 66.26 53.41
CA LEU A 264 14.29 65.88 54.79
C LEU A 264 14.78 66.96 55.78
N ALA A 265 15.94 67.57 55.49
CA ALA A 265 16.47 68.66 56.30
C ALA A 265 15.56 69.90 56.29
N LEU A 266 14.98 70.23 55.13
CA LEU A 266 14.07 71.37 54.97
C LEU A 266 12.75 71.17 55.75
N CYS A 267 12.19 69.96 55.71
CA CYS A 267 10.98 69.60 56.46
C CYS A 267 11.19 69.67 57.97
N ILE A 268 12.33 69.19 58.48
CA ILE A 268 12.66 69.25 59.90
C ILE A 268 12.80 70.71 60.38
N LEU A 269 13.42 71.58 59.56
CA LEU A 269 13.62 72.98 59.89
C LEU A 269 12.29 73.75 59.97
N LEU A 270 11.35 73.47 59.07
CA LEU A 270 9.99 74.04 59.10
C LEU A 270 9.19 73.56 60.31
N LEU A 271 9.33 72.28 60.69
CA LEU A 271 8.69 71.74 61.89
C LEU A 271 9.21 72.41 63.17
N ILE A 272 10.52 72.62 63.31
CA ILE A 272 11.11 73.32 64.47
C ILE A 272 10.58 74.75 64.56
N LEU A 273 10.51 75.49 63.45
CA LEU A 273 9.98 76.85 63.42
C LEU A 273 8.48 76.90 63.82
N SER A 274 7.68 75.94 63.36
CA SER A 274 6.25 75.85 63.72
C SER A 274 6.04 75.55 65.21
N VAL A 275 6.86 74.68 65.81
CA VAL A 275 6.78 74.36 67.25
C VAL A 275 7.17 75.57 68.10
N VAL A 276 8.22 76.31 67.71
CA VAL A 276 8.63 77.55 68.38
C VAL A 276 7.52 78.61 68.32
N PHE A 277 6.82 78.71 67.19
CA PHE A 277 5.67 79.61 67.01
C PHE A 277 4.48 79.21 67.90
N LEU A 278 4.16 77.92 68.00
CA LEU A 278 3.07 77.40 68.83
C LEU A 278 3.35 77.56 70.34
N VAL A 279 4.59 77.35 70.78
CA VAL A 279 5.00 77.59 72.18
C VAL A 279 4.95 79.08 72.53
N ARG A 280 5.31 79.97 71.60
CA ARG A 280 5.12 81.42 71.76
C ARG A 280 3.65 81.83 71.84
N ARG A 281 2.78 81.15 71.09
CA ARG A 281 1.33 81.44 71.06
C ARG A 281 0.58 80.92 72.30
N LYS A 282 1.03 79.81 72.90
CA LYS A 282 0.45 79.24 74.13
C LYS A 282 0.78 80.01 75.42
N ARG A 283 1.69 81.00 75.39
CA ARG A 283 1.99 81.87 76.54
C ARG A 283 1.05 83.08 76.70
N LYS A 284 0.06 83.26 75.80
CA LYS A 284 -0.72 84.52 75.74
C LYS A 284 -2.22 84.46 76.00
N ASN A 285 -2.89 83.33 76.24
CA ASN A 285 -4.34 83.37 76.53
C ASN A 285 -4.78 82.28 77.53
N VAL A 286 -4.98 82.68 78.78
CA VAL A 286 -5.73 81.95 79.82
C VAL A 286 -6.69 82.93 80.49
N MET A 287 -8.00 82.70 80.35
CA MET A 287 -9.08 82.85 81.36
C MET A 287 -10.45 82.73 80.66
N LYS A 288 -11.23 81.67 80.92
CA LYS A 288 -12.33 81.52 81.93
C LYS A 288 -13.65 82.15 81.42
N THR A 289 -14.89 81.66 81.58
CA THR A 289 -15.60 80.55 82.29
C THR A 289 -17.09 80.71 81.89
N ASN A 290 -17.86 79.67 81.52
CA ASN A 290 -18.74 78.83 82.36
C ASN A 290 -20.20 79.33 82.57
N ARG A 291 -21.17 78.39 82.48
CA ARG A 291 -22.47 78.23 83.20
C ARG A 291 -23.73 77.96 82.32
N ARG A 292 -24.37 76.81 82.56
CA ARG A 292 -25.82 76.52 82.32
C ARG A 292 -26.64 77.05 83.52
N PRO A 293 -27.99 77.19 83.44
CA PRO A 293 -28.87 76.07 83.84
C PRO A 293 -30.31 76.02 83.22
N LYS A 294 -30.88 74.80 83.29
CA LYS A 294 -32.28 74.39 83.65
C LYS A 294 -33.54 74.76 82.82
N ASP A 295 -34.20 73.67 82.39
CA ASP A 295 -35.53 73.18 82.86
C ASP A 295 -36.81 73.84 82.29
N GLN A 296 -37.67 73.06 81.61
CA GLN A 296 -38.97 72.62 82.13
C GLN A 296 -39.83 71.86 81.09
N THR A 297 -40.57 70.92 81.64
CA THR A 297 -41.53 69.92 81.09
C THR A 297 -42.93 70.53 80.96
N GLU A 298 -43.76 70.09 79.99
CA GLU A 298 -45.15 69.67 80.26
C GLU A 298 -45.81 68.93 79.07
N ASP A 299 -46.83 68.16 79.46
CA ASP A 299 -47.45 66.98 78.86
C ASP A 299 -48.79 67.32 78.16
N VAL A 300 -49.36 66.36 77.41
CA VAL A 300 -50.79 66.05 77.18
C VAL A 300 -51.11 65.56 75.74
N ARG A 301 -51.19 64.23 75.66
CA ARG A 301 -52.14 63.29 75.02
C ARG A 301 -52.90 63.61 73.70
N VAL A 302 -52.62 62.73 72.74
CA VAL A 302 -53.51 61.77 72.01
C VAL A 302 -54.75 62.30 71.28
N SER A 303 -54.74 62.20 69.94
CA SER A 303 -55.62 61.29 69.16
C SER A 303 -55.38 61.38 67.64
N THR A 304 -55.07 60.22 67.04
CA THR A 304 -55.46 59.65 65.74
C THR A 304 -55.55 60.48 64.45
N GLU A 305 -55.00 59.84 63.42
CA GLU A 305 -55.38 59.80 62.00
C GLU A 305 -54.98 60.95 61.06
N GLU A 306 -54.02 60.57 60.21
CA GLU A 306 -54.01 60.74 58.75
C GLU A 306 -53.80 62.15 58.15
N ASP A 307 -52.75 62.19 57.33
CA ASP A 307 -52.62 63.05 56.15
C ASP A 307 -52.70 64.56 56.36
N ARG A 308 -51.58 65.11 56.85
CA ARG A 308 -50.86 66.26 56.27
C ARG A 308 -49.87 66.82 57.30
N GLU A 309 -48.63 66.36 57.28
CA GLU A 309 -47.50 67.15 57.80
C GLU A 309 -46.14 66.55 57.39
N ARG A 310 -45.81 66.68 56.10
CA ARG A 310 -44.43 66.48 55.59
C ARG A 310 -43.79 67.80 55.12
N GLU A 311 -44.19 68.93 55.70
CA GLU A 311 -43.65 70.24 55.28
C GLU A 311 -43.27 71.21 56.42
N GLN A 312 -43.30 70.80 57.69
CA GLN A 312 -42.90 71.68 58.80
C GLN A 312 -41.86 71.11 59.80
N LEU A 313 -41.10 70.08 59.42
CA LEU A 313 -39.90 69.66 60.18
C LEU A 313 -38.59 70.09 59.51
N ASN A 314 -38.62 71.14 58.68
CA ASN A 314 -37.48 71.62 57.91
C ASN A 314 -36.94 72.97 58.40
N MET A 315 -37.01 73.27 59.70
CA MET A 315 -36.39 74.50 60.21
C MET A 315 -35.74 74.37 61.58
N LYS A 316 -35.04 73.24 61.83
CA LYS A 316 -34.11 73.12 62.98
C LYS A 316 -33.02 72.05 62.86
N LEU A 317 -32.54 71.73 61.65
CA LEU A 317 -31.32 70.93 61.45
C LEU A 317 -30.17 71.82 60.94
N PRO A 318 -28.93 71.71 61.48
CA PRO A 318 -27.75 72.39 60.93
C PRO A 318 -27.57 72.07 59.44
N ILE A 319 -27.09 73.03 58.63
CA ILE A 319 -26.85 72.84 57.19
C ILE A 319 -25.97 71.60 56.92
N THR A 320 -25.00 71.33 57.80
CA THR A 320 -24.13 70.15 57.76
C THR A 320 -24.91 68.84 57.91
N SER A 321 -25.93 68.80 58.77
CA SER A 321 -26.76 67.61 58.97
C SER A 321 -27.72 67.35 57.80
N ARG A 322 -28.12 68.38 57.05
CA ARG A 322 -28.91 68.24 55.82
C ARG A 322 -28.10 67.67 54.66
N GLN A 323 -26.88 68.15 54.48
CA GLN A 323 -25.97 67.61 53.45
C GLN A 323 -25.64 66.14 53.71
N GLN A 324 -25.35 65.79 54.98
CA GLN A 324 -25.14 64.40 55.37
C GLN A 324 -26.38 63.53 55.15
N LEU A 325 -27.59 64.06 55.39
CA LEU A 325 -28.84 63.34 55.14
C LEU A 325 -29.09 63.13 53.65
N GLN A 326 -28.79 64.12 52.79
CA GLN A 326 -28.91 64.01 51.33
C GLN A 326 -27.90 63.02 50.75
N GLU A 327 -26.64 63.04 51.20
CA GLU A 327 -25.62 62.07 50.78
C GLU A 327 -25.96 60.64 51.23
N GLU A 328 -26.55 60.49 52.42
CA GLU A 328 -27.05 59.19 52.91
C GLU A 328 -28.29 58.72 52.12
N GLN A 329 -29.17 59.63 51.69
CA GLN A 329 -30.30 59.32 50.82
C GLN A 329 -29.84 58.88 49.42
N GLN A 330 -28.89 59.60 48.82
CA GLN A 330 -28.30 59.22 47.53
C GLN A 330 -27.62 57.86 47.62
N ARG A 331 -26.83 57.60 48.68
CA ARG A 331 -26.21 56.30 48.90
C ARG A 331 -27.23 55.17 49.06
N ARG A 332 -28.40 55.44 49.64
CA ARG A 332 -29.50 54.47 49.73
C ARG A 332 -30.12 54.18 48.37
N GLU A 333 -30.36 55.21 47.57
CA GLU A 333 -30.89 55.06 46.21
C GLU A 333 -29.90 54.29 45.30
N ASP A 334 -28.61 54.62 45.36
CA ASP A 334 -27.55 53.91 44.63
C ASP A 334 -27.47 52.42 45.08
N ALA A 335 -27.65 52.16 46.38
CA ALA A 335 -27.68 50.80 46.93
C ALA A 335 -28.94 50.03 46.50
N GLU A 336 -30.10 50.69 46.41
CA GLU A 336 -31.35 50.09 45.91
C GLU A 336 -31.25 49.76 44.42
N ASN A 337 -30.65 50.64 43.62
CA ASN A 337 -30.38 50.39 42.20
C ASN A 337 -29.41 49.21 42.01
N THR A 338 -28.32 49.19 42.78
CA THR A 338 -27.36 48.07 42.76
C THR A 338 -28.02 46.76 43.18
N LEU A 339 -28.94 46.79 44.14
CA LEU A 339 -29.71 45.62 44.56
C LEU A 339 -30.63 45.12 43.43
N GLY A 340 -31.26 46.02 42.68
CA GLY A 340 -32.05 45.67 41.49
C GLY A 340 -31.21 45.00 40.40
N ASP A 341 -30.02 45.55 40.11
CA ASP A 341 -29.10 44.95 39.13
C ASP A 341 -28.64 43.55 39.56
N LEU A 342 -28.29 43.37 40.83
CA LEU A 342 -27.91 42.06 41.38
C LEU A 342 -29.07 41.06 41.37
N GLN A 343 -30.31 41.51 41.52
CA GLN A 343 -31.50 40.65 41.40
C GLN A 343 -31.71 40.18 39.95
N ASN A 344 -31.51 41.06 38.97
CA ASN A 344 -31.56 40.70 37.55
C ASN A 344 -30.45 39.72 37.17
N ASP A 345 -29.22 39.95 37.64
CA ASP A 345 -28.09 39.04 37.41
C ASP A 345 -28.33 37.67 38.03
N LYS A 346 -28.93 37.62 39.23
CA LYS A 346 -29.32 36.37 39.87
C LYS A 346 -30.33 35.59 39.03
N GLU A 347 -31.38 36.24 38.55
CA GLU A 347 -32.40 35.59 37.70
C GLU A 347 -31.79 35.07 36.39
N LYS A 348 -30.87 35.84 35.80
CA LYS A 348 -30.13 35.41 34.61
C LYS A 348 -29.29 34.16 34.88
N LEU A 349 -28.53 34.14 35.98
CA LEU A 349 -27.72 32.98 36.37
C LEU A 349 -28.59 31.75 36.70
N GLU A 350 -29.76 31.94 37.30
CA GLU A 350 -30.70 30.84 37.58
C GLU A 350 -31.23 30.21 36.28
N ASN A 351 -31.52 31.03 35.26
CA ASN A 351 -31.92 30.54 33.93
C ASN A 351 -30.77 29.81 33.22
N GLU A 352 -29.55 30.38 33.22
CA GLU A 352 -28.36 29.73 32.65
C GLU A 352 -28.06 28.38 33.31
N LEU A 353 -28.21 28.30 34.63
CA LEU A 353 -28.05 27.05 35.39
C LEU A 353 -29.10 26.00 34.99
N GLN A 354 -30.34 26.42 34.75
CA GLN A 354 -31.42 25.53 34.32
C GLN A 354 -31.16 24.99 32.90
N ASP A 355 -30.65 25.82 32.00
CA ASP A 355 -30.27 25.40 30.65
C ASP A 355 -29.09 24.43 30.65
N GLU A 356 -28.09 24.63 31.51
CA GLU A 356 -26.98 23.68 31.69
C GLU A 356 -27.45 22.33 32.26
N LYS A 357 -28.38 22.34 33.22
CA LYS A 357 -28.96 21.09 33.75
C LYS A 357 -29.63 20.28 32.65
N LYS A 358 -30.43 20.95 31.81
CA LYS A 358 -31.09 20.29 30.68
C LYS A 358 -30.07 19.73 29.66
N ARG A 359 -29.00 20.48 29.37
CA ARG A 359 -27.90 19.98 28.52
C ARG A 359 -27.24 18.73 29.09
N ASN A 360 -27.02 18.69 30.40
CA ASN A 360 -26.44 17.52 31.08
C ASN A 360 -27.37 16.30 31.02
N GLU A 361 -28.69 16.49 31.21
CA GLU A 361 -29.67 15.41 31.08
C GLU A 361 -29.69 14.84 29.64
N ASP A 362 -29.66 15.71 28.63
CA ASP A 362 -29.59 15.30 27.22
C ASP A 362 -28.28 14.56 26.90
N GLN A 363 -27.16 14.98 27.49
CA GLN A 363 -25.87 14.29 27.36
C GLN A 363 -25.90 12.91 28.04
N GLU A 364 -26.50 12.79 29.22
CA GLU A 364 -26.61 11.53 29.94
C GLU A 364 -27.50 10.52 29.19
N ALA A 365 -28.58 10.99 28.56
CA ALA A 365 -29.42 10.16 27.70
C ALA A 365 -28.65 9.63 26.48
N LYS A 366 -27.85 10.48 25.82
CA LYS A 366 -26.98 10.07 24.70
C LYS A 366 -25.91 9.08 25.15
N LEU A 367 -25.34 9.26 26.35
CA LEU A 367 -24.37 8.33 26.90
C LEU A 367 -24.97 6.93 27.10
N LYS A 368 -26.17 6.84 27.68
CA LYS A 368 -26.89 5.56 27.84
C LYS A 368 -27.20 4.88 26.50
N GLU A 369 -27.54 5.66 25.47
CA GLU A 369 -27.76 5.12 24.12
C GLU A 369 -26.45 4.57 23.52
N LEU A 370 -25.34 5.27 23.70
CA LEU A 370 -24.02 4.81 23.25
C LEU A 370 -23.57 3.55 23.99
N GLU A 371 -23.79 3.46 25.30
CA GLU A 371 -23.50 2.27 26.09
C GLU A 371 -24.29 1.05 25.60
N LYS A 372 -25.57 1.23 25.25
CA LYS A 372 -26.40 0.17 24.67
C LYS A 372 -25.85 -0.29 23.31
N LYS A 373 -25.50 0.64 22.42
CA LYS A 373 -24.88 0.33 21.12
C LYS A 373 -23.54 -0.39 21.28
N ASN A 374 -22.72 0.04 22.24
CA ASN A 374 -21.44 -0.61 22.53
C ASN A 374 -21.64 -2.05 23.00
N THR A 375 -22.63 -2.30 23.86
CA THR A 375 -22.99 -3.65 24.30
C THR A 375 -23.44 -4.54 23.13
N GLU A 376 -24.22 -4.00 22.19
CA GLU A 376 -24.66 -4.72 20.99
C GLU A 376 -23.48 -5.08 20.08
N ILE A 377 -22.54 -4.15 19.86
CA ILE A 377 -21.30 -4.39 19.11
C ILE A 377 -20.45 -5.48 19.77
N ILE A 378 -20.30 -5.44 21.11
CA ILE A 378 -19.54 -6.47 21.84
C ILE A 378 -20.15 -7.86 21.63
N ASN A 379 -21.47 -7.98 21.68
CA ASN A 379 -22.15 -9.25 21.44
C ASN A 379 -21.97 -9.74 19.99
N GLN A 380 -22.03 -8.84 19.01
CA GLN A 380 -21.76 -9.18 17.60
C GLN A 380 -20.33 -9.67 17.41
N LEU A 381 -19.34 -8.97 17.99
CA LEU A 381 -17.93 -9.38 17.93
C LEU A 381 -17.69 -10.74 18.60
N GLN A 382 -18.39 -11.02 19.70
CA GLN A 382 -18.30 -12.31 20.37
C GLN A 382 -18.86 -13.45 19.49
N GLN A 383 -19.98 -13.20 18.81
CA GLN A 383 -20.54 -14.16 17.86
C GLN A 383 -19.61 -14.40 16.67
N GLU A 384 -19.04 -13.34 16.08
CA GLU A 384 -18.06 -13.46 15.00
C GLU A 384 -16.83 -14.26 15.44
N LYS A 385 -16.33 -14.04 16.66
CA LYS A 385 -15.21 -14.80 17.23
C LYS A 385 -15.53 -16.29 17.31
N GLU A 386 -16.72 -16.67 17.79
CA GLU A 386 -17.15 -18.07 17.87
C GLU A 386 -17.25 -18.72 16.48
N THR A 387 -17.79 -18.00 15.49
CA THR A 387 -17.82 -18.50 14.10
C THR A 387 -16.42 -18.68 13.52
N LEU A 388 -15.48 -17.79 13.86
CA LEU A 388 -14.10 -17.87 13.40
C LEU A 388 -13.36 -19.05 14.04
N GLU A 389 -13.60 -19.33 15.31
CA GLU A 389 -13.04 -20.50 16.00
C GLU A 389 -13.54 -21.81 15.38
N GLU A 390 -14.82 -21.88 14.98
CA GLU A 390 -15.38 -23.04 14.30
C GLU A 390 -14.79 -23.23 12.89
N LEU A 391 -14.70 -22.16 12.10
CA LEU A 391 -14.06 -22.19 10.79
C LEU A 391 -12.59 -22.63 10.88
N LYS A 392 -11.88 -22.20 11.92
CA LYS A 392 -10.50 -22.62 12.18
C LYS A 392 -10.41 -24.13 12.41
N LYS A 393 -11.28 -24.71 13.24
CA LYS A 393 -11.32 -26.16 13.46
C LYS A 393 -11.60 -26.94 12.17
N GLN A 394 -12.53 -26.45 11.35
CA GLN A 394 -12.82 -27.07 10.05
C GLN A 394 -11.62 -27.03 9.11
N LEU A 395 -10.88 -25.92 9.09
CA LEU A 395 -9.67 -25.80 8.28
C LEU A 395 -8.57 -26.75 8.76
N GLU A 396 -8.39 -26.89 10.08
CA GLU A 396 -7.44 -27.84 10.67
C GLU A 396 -7.80 -29.29 10.30
N SER A 397 -9.08 -29.66 10.37
CA SER A 397 -9.56 -30.99 9.94
C SER A 397 -9.25 -31.25 8.47
N LYS A 398 -9.57 -30.29 7.58
CA LYS A 398 -9.29 -30.43 6.14
C LYS A 398 -7.80 -30.51 5.83
N ASN A 399 -6.96 -29.77 6.56
CA ASN A 399 -5.52 -29.84 6.40
C ASN A 399 -4.97 -31.22 6.80
N GLN A 400 -5.53 -31.83 7.85
CA GLN A 400 -5.17 -33.18 8.25
C GLN A 400 -5.58 -34.21 7.18
N GLU A 401 -6.82 -34.14 6.68
CA GLU A 401 -7.30 -35.02 5.60
C GLU A 401 -6.43 -34.92 4.34
N LEU A 402 -6.02 -33.70 3.98
CA LEU A 402 -5.14 -33.47 2.84
C LEU A 402 -3.74 -34.04 3.08
N SER A 403 -3.19 -33.87 4.29
CA SER A 403 -1.90 -34.45 4.68
C SER A 403 -1.92 -35.98 4.58
N ASP A 404 -2.99 -36.61 5.07
CA ASP A 404 -3.16 -38.06 5.02
C ASP A 404 -3.25 -38.54 3.56
N SER A 405 -4.01 -37.83 2.72
CA SER A 405 -4.14 -38.11 1.28
C SER A 405 -2.79 -38.01 0.54
N ILE A 406 -1.98 -37.00 0.86
CA ILE A 406 -0.63 -36.85 0.29
C ILE A 406 0.27 -38.01 0.71
N SER A 407 0.17 -38.45 1.98
CA SER A 407 0.95 -39.58 2.47
C SER A 407 0.62 -40.86 1.69
N GLU A 408 -0.65 -41.06 1.37
CA GLU A 408 -1.11 -42.24 0.62
C GLU A 408 -0.67 -42.22 -0.84
N LEU A 409 -0.83 -41.07 -1.51
CA LEU A 409 -0.33 -40.88 -2.87
C LEU A 409 1.20 -41.10 -2.97
N ASN A 410 1.96 -40.71 -1.95
CA ASN A 410 3.39 -40.96 -1.89
C ASN A 410 3.72 -42.47 -1.74
N ARG A 411 2.95 -43.21 -0.94
CA ARG A 411 3.10 -44.67 -0.84
C ARG A 411 2.80 -45.35 -2.17
N GLU A 412 1.69 -44.99 -2.82
CA GLU A 412 1.34 -45.52 -4.14
C GLU A 412 2.40 -45.21 -5.19
N LYS A 413 2.94 -43.99 -5.18
CA LYS A 413 4.01 -43.58 -6.08
C LYS A 413 5.25 -44.46 -5.89
N MET A 414 5.66 -44.70 -4.64
CA MET A 414 6.82 -45.54 -4.33
C MET A 414 6.64 -46.99 -4.82
N ILE A 415 5.43 -47.54 -4.68
CA ILE A 415 5.09 -48.88 -5.18
C ILE A 415 5.21 -48.91 -6.71
N ARG A 416 4.58 -47.95 -7.40
CA ARG A 416 4.63 -47.87 -8.88
C ARG A 416 6.05 -47.68 -9.41
N GLU A 417 6.88 -46.88 -8.74
CA GLU A 417 8.30 -46.71 -9.11
C GLU A 417 9.09 -48.02 -8.97
N SER A 418 8.84 -48.80 -7.91
CA SER A 418 9.44 -50.12 -7.72
C SER A 418 9.04 -51.11 -8.83
N GLU A 419 7.75 -51.13 -9.21
CA GLU A 419 7.23 -51.96 -10.29
C GLU A 419 7.85 -51.58 -11.64
N ILE A 420 7.94 -50.28 -11.94
CA ILE A 420 8.58 -49.78 -13.16
C ILE A 420 10.05 -50.21 -13.23
N ASN A 421 10.79 -50.09 -12.12
CA ASN A 421 12.19 -50.51 -12.08
C ASN A 421 12.34 -52.02 -12.30
N THR A 422 11.44 -52.82 -11.73
CA THR A 422 11.43 -54.28 -11.93
C THR A 422 11.15 -54.63 -13.39
N MET A 423 10.14 -54.01 -14.01
CA MET A 423 9.83 -54.21 -15.42
C MET A 423 10.98 -53.77 -16.33
N LYS A 424 11.65 -52.66 -16.01
CA LYS A 424 12.82 -52.17 -16.76
C LYS A 424 13.99 -53.15 -16.71
N ASN A 425 14.27 -53.72 -15.54
CA ASN A 425 15.32 -54.73 -15.39
C ASN A 425 14.99 -56.00 -16.17
N GLN A 426 13.73 -56.46 -16.13
CA GLN A 426 13.29 -57.61 -16.91
C GLN A 426 13.42 -57.34 -18.42
N LEU A 427 13.04 -56.15 -18.88
CA LEU A 427 13.15 -55.76 -20.27
C LEU A 427 14.60 -55.76 -20.75
N GLU A 428 15.54 -55.24 -19.94
CA GLU A 428 16.97 -55.24 -20.29
C GLU A 428 17.54 -56.68 -20.32
N SER A 429 17.13 -57.56 -19.40
CA SER A 429 17.49 -58.98 -19.45
C SER A 429 16.99 -59.65 -20.73
N ASN A 430 15.71 -59.48 -21.05
CA ASN A 430 15.11 -60.05 -22.25
C ASN A 430 15.80 -59.53 -23.53
N LYS A 431 16.18 -58.25 -23.54
CA LYS A 431 16.94 -57.64 -24.63
C LYS A 431 18.33 -58.26 -24.79
N GLN A 432 19.04 -58.53 -23.69
CA GLN A 432 20.34 -59.21 -23.74
C GLN A 432 20.23 -60.63 -24.28
N GLU A 433 19.20 -61.38 -23.88
CA GLU A 433 18.92 -62.72 -24.41
C GLU A 433 18.63 -62.69 -25.91
N MET A 434 17.82 -61.74 -26.37
CA MET A 434 17.53 -61.54 -27.79
C MET A 434 18.81 -61.25 -28.59
N MET A 435 19.66 -60.33 -28.11
CA MET A 435 20.95 -60.00 -28.72
C MET A 435 21.93 -61.18 -28.72
N LYS A 436 21.83 -62.09 -27.74
CA LYS A 436 22.63 -63.33 -27.72
C LYS A 436 22.14 -64.31 -28.78
N SER A 437 20.81 -64.52 -28.86
CA SER A 437 20.22 -65.38 -29.89
C SER A 437 20.52 -64.88 -31.31
N GLU A 438 20.53 -63.56 -31.52
CA GLU A 438 20.86 -62.96 -32.81
C GLU A 438 22.33 -63.17 -33.18
N ARG A 439 23.26 -63.00 -32.22
CA ARG A 439 24.69 -63.33 -32.43
C ARG A 439 24.90 -64.82 -32.76
N GLU A 440 24.20 -65.72 -32.08
CA GLU A 440 24.27 -67.16 -32.37
C GLU A 440 23.76 -67.47 -33.80
N LYS A 441 22.68 -66.81 -34.24
CA LYS A 441 22.20 -66.91 -35.63
C LYS A 441 23.25 -66.42 -36.62
N ASP A 442 23.87 -65.27 -36.38
CA ASP A 442 24.91 -64.71 -37.25
C ASP A 442 26.14 -65.62 -37.35
N GLU A 443 26.54 -66.26 -36.25
CA GLU A 443 27.63 -67.23 -36.23
C GLU A 443 27.29 -68.47 -37.09
N ILE A 444 26.08 -68.99 -36.96
CA ILE A 444 25.59 -70.11 -37.78
C ILE A 444 25.55 -69.72 -39.26
N ILE A 445 25.02 -68.55 -39.59
CA ILE A 445 25.00 -68.03 -40.97
C ILE A 445 26.43 -67.93 -41.53
N THR A 446 27.39 -67.47 -40.74
CA THR A 446 28.79 -67.35 -41.15
C THR A 446 29.42 -68.73 -41.43
N LYS A 447 29.20 -69.71 -40.55
CA LYS A 447 29.68 -71.10 -40.76
C LYS A 447 29.06 -71.75 -42.00
N LEU A 448 27.76 -71.52 -42.24
CA LEU A 448 27.08 -71.99 -43.45
C LEU A 448 27.69 -71.38 -44.71
N ARG A 449 27.95 -70.07 -44.73
CA ARG A 449 28.61 -69.38 -45.86
C ARG A 449 29.99 -69.95 -46.16
N GLN A 450 30.81 -70.19 -45.13
CA GLN A 450 32.13 -70.82 -45.31
C GLN A 450 32.02 -72.24 -45.89
N THR A 451 31.04 -73.01 -45.43
CA THR A 451 30.79 -74.37 -45.94
C THR A 451 30.36 -74.36 -47.40
N ILE A 452 29.50 -73.41 -47.80
CA ILE A 452 29.09 -73.21 -49.20
C ILE A 452 30.32 -72.93 -50.06
N LEU A 453 31.16 -71.97 -49.68
CA LEU A 453 32.38 -71.62 -50.43
C LEU A 453 33.32 -72.82 -50.60
N ALA A 454 33.50 -73.62 -49.54
CA ALA A 454 34.33 -74.82 -49.60
C ALA A 454 33.76 -75.89 -50.54
N LEU A 455 32.43 -76.07 -50.56
CA LEU A 455 31.76 -76.98 -51.48
C LEU A 455 31.84 -76.49 -52.93
N GLU A 456 31.68 -75.18 -53.16
CA GLU A 456 31.83 -74.56 -54.48
C GLU A 456 33.25 -74.74 -55.04
N SER A 457 34.27 -74.56 -54.20
CA SER A 457 35.68 -74.82 -54.57
C SER A 457 35.89 -76.28 -54.97
N LYS A 458 35.41 -77.24 -54.16
CA LYS A 458 35.50 -78.67 -54.46
C LYS A 458 34.74 -79.05 -55.73
N LEU A 459 33.58 -78.43 -55.94
CA LEU A 459 32.79 -78.63 -57.16
C LEU A 459 33.55 -78.14 -58.40
N GLN A 460 34.26 -77.00 -58.30
CA GLN A 460 35.10 -76.51 -59.39
C GLN A 460 36.29 -77.43 -59.67
N GLU A 461 36.97 -77.92 -58.64
CA GLU A 461 38.08 -78.88 -58.80
C GLU A 461 37.63 -80.16 -59.51
N GLU A 462 36.49 -80.74 -59.11
CA GLU A 462 35.94 -81.96 -59.74
C GLU A 462 35.45 -81.70 -61.18
N LYS A 463 34.88 -80.52 -61.46
CA LYS A 463 34.55 -80.10 -62.85
C LYS A 463 35.81 -80.03 -63.71
N GLN A 464 36.91 -79.47 -63.21
CA GLN A 464 38.18 -79.42 -63.95
C GLN A 464 38.79 -80.83 -64.16
N ARG A 465 38.69 -81.72 -63.18
CA ARG A 465 39.11 -83.12 -63.32
C ARG A 465 38.32 -83.84 -64.40
N ARG A 466 37.00 -83.65 -64.42
CA ARG A 466 36.12 -84.17 -65.46
C ARG A 466 36.53 -83.68 -66.84
N GLU A 467 36.72 -82.37 -67.03
CA GLU A 467 37.16 -81.81 -68.32
C GLU A 467 38.51 -82.38 -68.79
N LYS A 468 39.46 -82.60 -67.86
CA LYS A 468 40.74 -83.23 -68.17
C LYS A 468 40.57 -84.69 -68.60
N ALA A 469 39.76 -85.47 -67.86
CA ALA A 469 39.48 -86.86 -68.19
C ALA A 469 38.76 -87.00 -69.54
N GLU A 470 37.79 -86.13 -69.84
CA GLU A 470 37.11 -86.08 -71.14
C GLU A 470 38.09 -85.80 -72.28
N LYS A 471 39.01 -84.84 -72.11
CA LYS A 471 40.07 -84.56 -73.09
C LYS A 471 41.06 -85.72 -73.25
N GLN A 472 41.36 -86.45 -72.19
CA GLN A 472 42.30 -87.58 -72.20
C GLN A 472 41.74 -88.78 -72.96
N VAL A 473 40.46 -89.12 -72.74
CA VAL A 473 39.74 -90.18 -73.47
C VAL A 473 39.64 -89.85 -74.98
N GLN A 474 39.52 -88.57 -75.35
CA GLN A 474 39.41 -88.17 -76.75
C GLN A 474 40.72 -88.30 -77.56
N MET A 475 41.85 -88.60 -76.90
CA MET A 475 43.18 -88.77 -77.53
C MET A 475 43.64 -90.24 -77.68
N LEU A 476 42.86 -91.24 -77.22
CA LEU A 476 43.24 -92.66 -77.23
C LEU A 476 42.43 -93.47 -78.27
N PRO A 477 43.03 -94.43 -79.02
CA PRO A 477 42.33 -95.17 -80.09
C PRO A 477 41.27 -96.16 -79.60
N THR A 478 41.29 -96.55 -78.32
CA THR A 478 40.34 -97.47 -77.68
C THR A 478 40.27 -97.17 -76.18
N GLU A 479 39.08 -96.77 -75.70
CA GLU A 479 38.77 -96.47 -74.29
C GLU A 479 38.87 -97.76 -73.44
N THR A 480 39.60 -97.72 -72.32
CA THR A 480 39.74 -98.88 -71.42
C THR A 480 38.60 -98.93 -70.38
N GLU A 481 38.22 -100.13 -69.92
CA GLU A 481 37.13 -100.32 -68.95
C GLU A 481 37.35 -99.53 -67.63
N GLU A 482 38.61 -99.38 -67.22
CA GLU A 482 39.03 -98.62 -66.03
C GLU A 482 38.84 -97.10 -66.20
N GLU A 483 39.09 -96.55 -67.40
CA GLU A 483 38.84 -95.13 -67.72
C GLU A 483 37.35 -94.80 -67.73
N LYS A 484 36.52 -95.71 -68.23
CA LYS A 484 35.06 -95.59 -68.26
C LYS A 484 34.47 -95.57 -66.85
N GLN A 485 34.97 -96.44 -65.97
CA GLN A 485 34.57 -96.51 -64.57
C GLN A 485 35.00 -95.26 -63.79
N ASN A 486 36.21 -94.74 -64.05
CA ASN A 486 36.71 -93.51 -63.43
C ASN A 486 35.92 -92.25 -63.87
N LYS A 487 35.54 -92.16 -65.16
CA LYS A 487 34.69 -91.09 -65.67
C LYS A 487 33.30 -91.10 -65.03
N GLU A 488 32.67 -92.28 -64.91
CA GLU A 488 31.37 -92.43 -64.25
C GLU A 488 31.44 -92.09 -62.75
N GLU A 489 32.53 -92.44 -62.07
CA GLU A 489 32.76 -92.08 -60.68
C GLU A 489 32.92 -90.55 -60.49
N THR A 490 33.65 -89.90 -61.40
CA THR A 490 33.86 -88.44 -61.39
C THR A 490 32.54 -87.71 -61.64
N GLU A 491 31.70 -88.21 -62.56
CA GLU A 491 30.37 -87.64 -62.84
C GLU A 491 29.42 -87.76 -61.64
N LYS A 492 29.42 -88.91 -60.96
CA LYS A 492 28.66 -89.11 -59.71
C LYS A 492 29.12 -88.15 -58.61
N LYS A 493 30.42 -87.88 -58.50
CA LYS A 493 30.98 -86.92 -57.53
C LYS A 493 30.53 -85.48 -57.84
N VAL A 494 30.58 -85.05 -59.10
CA VAL A 494 30.11 -83.72 -59.52
C VAL A 494 28.61 -83.55 -59.22
N GLN A 495 27.76 -84.50 -59.62
CA GLN A 495 26.32 -84.43 -59.35
C GLN A 495 26.01 -84.38 -57.85
N THR A 496 26.71 -85.20 -57.05
CA THR A 496 26.54 -85.23 -55.58
C THR A 496 26.93 -83.90 -54.93
N LEU A 497 28.05 -83.30 -55.35
CA LEU A 497 28.51 -82.00 -54.84
C LEU A 497 27.57 -80.86 -55.27
N GLN A 498 27.03 -80.92 -56.48
CA GLN A 498 26.09 -79.93 -56.99
C GLN A 498 24.77 -79.95 -56.21
N ILE A 499 24.20 -81.13 -55.95
CA ILE A 499 23.00 -81.30 -55.11
C ILE A 499 23.24 -80.84 -53.67
N LYS A 500 24.41 -81.15 -53.08
CA LYS A 500 24.76 -80.69 -51.72
C LYS A 500 24.86 -79.16 -51.65
N THR A 501 25.44 -78.53 -52.67
CA THR A 501 25.58 -77.07 -52.74
C THR A 501 24.21 -76.40 -52.87
N GLU A 502 23.34 -76.91 -53.76
CA GLU A 502 21.97 -76.39 -53.92
C GLU A 502 21.14 -76.52 -52.65
N LYS A 503 21.16 -77.69 -51.98
CA LYS A 503 20.41 -77.91 -50.73
C LYS A 503 20.81 -76.95 -49.62
N ILE A 504 22.11 -76.63 -49.50
CA ILE A 504 22.60 -75.71 -48.47
C ILE A 504 22.31 -74.25 -48.86
N SER A 505 22.37 -73.91 -50.16
CA SER A 505 22.04 -72.57 -50.66
C SER A 505 20.56 -72.19 -50.42
N GLN A 506 19.64 -73.15 -50.46
CA GLN A 506 18.22 -72.93 -50.19
C GLN A 506 17.93 -72.59 -48.72
N ILE A 507 18.78 -73.04 -47.79
CA ILE A 507 18.68 -72.70 -46.35
C ILE A 507 19.07 -71.23 -46.10
N ASN A 508 19.89 -70.64 -46.97
CA ASN A 508 20.37 -69.25 -46.90
C ASN A 508 19.45 -68.24 -47.64
N SER A 509 18.29 -68.68 -48.14
CA SER A 509 17.29 -67.76 -48.69
C SER A 509 16.57 -67.05 -47.55
N PRO A 510 16.60 -65.71 -47.47
CA PRO A 510 15.89 -65.00 -46.41
C PRO A 510 14.41 -65.31 -46.55
N SER A 511 13.81 -65.91 -45.51
CA SER A 511 12.37 -65.97 -45.40
C SER A 511 11.87 -64.53 -45.38
N LYS A 512 11.31 -64.08 -46.50
CA LYS A 512 10.46 -62.89 -46.52
C LYS A 512 9.23 -63.21 -45.67
N GLN A 513 9.35 -63.04 -44.36
CA GLN A 513 8.18 -62.94 -43.50
C GLN A 513 7.51 -61.61 -43.81
N LYS A 514 6.38 -61.73 -44.51
CA LYS A 514 5.34 -60.71 -44.61
C LYS A 514 5.06 -60.16 -43.21
N LYS A 515 5.24 -58.85 -43.03
CA LYS A 515 4.46 -58.03 -42.11
C LYS A 515 3.63 -57.09 -42.95
#